data_AF-A0A1I5E8Z4-F1
#
_entry.id   AF-A0A1I5E8Z4-F1
#
_cell.length_a   1.000
_cell.length_b   1.000
_cell.length_c   1.000
_cell.angle_alpha   90.00
_cell.angle_beta   90.00
_cell.angle_gamma   90.00
#
_symmetry.space_group_name_H-M   'P 1'
#
loop_
_entity.id
_entity.type
_entity.pdbx_description
1 polymer ?
#
loop_
_entity_poly.entity_id
_entity_poly.type
_entity_poly.pdbx_seq_one_letter_code
_entity_poly.pdbx_strand_id
1 'polypeptide(L)'
;MHSKLSSIYKFNDIDYFKEVLTLLTLKYGYNLSYASGSENYYDAIIQGDLAVWFKEMYIKNHSEWLGENLDKQIDIYRLNSLHEKDQIQRNFFSMIRSVKDLTDNQLKEIRALEGVTFNNNFETLIDVTKEINNLPKGNSFALIQNGFGIVELHIMQHENTFEKAWQILYPWYKKAYLKKDISSRYFRDIDSWMYKYNGKQLFNLLKIEDVPESWHNNIDDKEIPLVDPEKTKRLRQELGWE
;
A
#
# COMPACT_ATOMS: atom_id res chain seq x y z
N MET A 1 8.46 10.66 -3.77
CA MET A 1 9.13 11.90 -3.34
C MET A 1 9.18 12.00 -1.83
N HIS A 2 8.05 11.89 -1.11
CA HIS A 2 8.01 11.84 0.36
C HIS A 2 9.04 10.88 0.98
N SER A 3 9.10 9.63 0.51
CA SER A 3 10.05 8.61 1.00
C SER A 3 11.54 8.93 0.80
N LYS A 4 11.89 9.97 0.03
CA LYS A 4 13.27 10.40 -0.21
C LYS A 4 13.73 11.53 0.72
N LEU A 5 12.81 12.23 1.40
CA LEU A 5 13.13 13.39 2.24
C LEU A 5 14.21 13.08 3.28
N SER A 6 14.09 11.95 3.98
CA SER A 6 15.07 11.55 5.00
C SER A 6 16.46 11.31 4.42
N SER A 7 16.55 10.76 3.20
CA SER A 7 17.84 10.53 2.54
C SER A 7 18.46 11.86 2.11
N ILE A 8 17.68 12.75 1.49
CA ILE A 8 18.17 14.07 1.05
C ILE A 8 18.70 14.86 2.24
N TYR A 9 17.93 14.93 3.32
CA TYR A 9 18.35 15.60 4.55
C TYR A 9 19.61 14.97 5.16
N LYS A 10 19.71 13.64 5.18
CA LYS A 10 20.89 12.93 5.69
C LYS A 10 22.17 13.26 4.92
N PHE A 11 22.07 13.52 3.62
CA PHE A 11 23.21 13.96 2.79
C PHE A 11 23.49 15.47 2.89
N ASN A 12 22.77 16.19 3.75
CA ASN A 12 22.92 17.62 4.01
C ASN A 12 22.74 18.51 2.76
N ASP A 13 21.99 18.04 1.77
CA ASP A 13 21.58 18.84 0.61
C ASP A 13 20.33 19.66 0.98
N ILE A 14 20.55 20.70 1.79
CA ILE A 14 19.47 21.47 2.43
C ILE A 14 18.63 22.25 1.40
N ASP A 15 19.25 22.78 0.35
CA ASP A 15 18.51 23.54 -0.66
C ASP A 15 17.58 22.63 -1.45
N TYR A 16 18.08 21.45 -1.87
CA TYR A 16 17.22 20.48 -2.53
C TYR A 16 16.15 19.90 -1.60
N PHE A 17 16.49 19.67 -0.32
CA PHE A 17 15.51 19.28 0.69
C PHE A 17 14.36 20.30 0.79
N LYS A 18 14.69 21.60 0.85
CA LYS A 18 13.71 22.68 0.91
C LYS A 18 12.84 22.72 -0.33
N GLU A 19 13.42 22.57 -1.51
CA GLU A 19 12.68 22.52 -2.79
C GLU A 19 11.69 21.35 -2.81
N VAL A 20 12.14 20.15 -2.47
CA VAL A 20 11.31 18.94 -2.48
C VAL A 20 10.18 19.04 -1.45
N LEU A 21 10.48 19.52 -0.23
CA LEU A 21 9.45 19.67 0.80
C LEU A 21 8.43 20.74 0.43
N THR A 22 8.87 21.86 -0.18
CA THR A 22 7.98 22.90 -0.72
C THR A 22 7.04 22.33 -1.78
N LEU A 23 7.58 21.57 -2.74
CA LEU A 23 6.79 20.92 -3.77
C LEU A 23 5.76 19.95 -3.17
N LEU A 24 6.17 19.15 -2.18
CA LEU A 24 5.29 18.22 -1.49
C LEU A 24 4.16 18.94 -0.74
N THR A 25 4.44 20.04 -0.07
CA THR A 25 3.39 20.83 0.59
C THR A 25 2.45 21.48 -0.41
N LEU A 26 2.98 22.13 -1.44
CA LEU A 26 2.18 22.90 -2.40
C LEU A 26 1.35 22.03 -3.34
N LYS A 27 1.95 20.98 -3.91
CA LYS A 27 1.31 20.18 -4.98
C LYS A 27 0.66 18.92 -4.47
N TYR A 28 1.10 18.42 -3.33
CA TYR A 28 0.67 17.13 -2.83
C TYR A 28 0.00 17.24 -1.45
N GLY A 29 0.14 18.35 -0.72
CA GLY A 29 -0.52 18.51 0.59
C GLY A 29 0.19 17.75 1.69
N TYR A 30 1.52 17.75 1.71
CA TYR A 30 2.28 17.31 2.89
C TYR A 30 1.69 17.96 4.14
N ASN A 31 1.22 17.12 5.06
CA ASN A 31 0.57 17.51 6.29
C ASN A 31 1.37 16.98 7.48
N LEU A 32 1.80 17.90 8.33
CA LEU A 32 2.61 17.57 9.49
C LEU A 32 1.87 16.68 10.50
N SER A 33 0.53 16.72 10.54
CA SER A 33 -0.24 15.87 11.46
C SER A 33 -0.13 14.37 11.15
N TYR A 34 0.31 14.01 9.95
CA TYR A 34 0.54 12.61 9.56
C TYR A 34 2.02 12.20 9.65
N ALA A 35 2.91 13.11 10.05
CA ALA A 35 4.31 12.76 10.30
C ALA A 35 4.42 11.90 11.57
N SER A 36 5.36 10.96 11.57
CA SER A 36 5.61 10.08 12.71
C SER A 36 6.33 10.78 13.87
N GLY A 37 6.99 11.91 13.61
CA GLY A 37 7.88 12.57 14.57
C GLY A 37 9.26 11.91 14.68
N SER A 38 9.45 10.76 14.03
CA SER A 38 10.72 10.00 14.03
C SER A 38 11.58 10.30 12.81
N GLU A 39 11.11 11.16 11.90
CA GLU A 39 11.88 11.55 10.73
C GLU A 39 13.17 12.27 11.17
N ASN A 40 14.31 11.90 10.57
CA ASN A 40 15.61 12.49 10.93
C ASN A 40 15.73 14.01 10.74
N TYR A 41 14.78 14.63 10.01
CA TYR A 41 14.68 16.06 9.80
C TYR A 41 13.60 16.73 10.67
N TYR A 42 12.83 15.97 11.44
CA TYR A 42 11.65 16.46 12.15
C TYR A 42 12.00 17.61 13.09
N ASP A 43 12.96 17.41 13.99
CA ASP A 43 13.38 18.46 14.93
C ASP A 43 13.89 19.72 14.20
N ALA A 44 14.59 19.54 13.09
CA ALA A 44 15.15 20.65 12.31
C ALA A 44 14.06 21.58 11.78
N ILE A 45 12.92 21.03 11.33
CA ILE A 45 11.80 21.80 10.77
C ILE A 45 10.79 22.26 11.82
N ILE A 46 10.78 21.67 13.02
CA ILE A 46 9.85 22.05 14.10
C ILE A 46 10.45 23.11 15.02
N GLN A 47 11.69 22.89 15.46
CA GLN A 47 12.34 23.69 16.51
C GLN A 47 13.79 24.08 16.20
N GLY A 48 14.43 23.46 15.21
CA GLY A 48 15.81 23.72 14.82
C GLY A 48 15.96 24.78 13.73
N ASP A 49 17.10 24.72 13.05
CA ASP A 49 17.57 25.77 12.12
C ASP A 49 16.68 25.97 10.89
N LEU A 50 15.84 24.98 10.54
CA LEU A 50 14.90 25.08 9.42
C LEU A 50 13.51 25.54 9.86
N ALA A 51 13.26 25.73 11.16
CA ALA A 51 11.90 25.89 11.68
C ALA A 51 11.19 27.15 11.20
N VAL A 52 11.88 28.29 11.17
CA VAL A 52 11.29 29.56 10.69
C VAL A 52 10.87 29.43 9.23
N TRP A 53 11.81 29.01 8.38
CA TRP A 53 11.56 28.79 6.95
C TRP A 53 10.43 27.78 6.72
N PHE A 54 10.46 26.64 7.41
CA PHE A 54 9.46 25.58 7.23
C PHE A 54 8.07 26.07 7.60
N LYS A 55 7.89 26.76 8.73
CA LYS A 55 6.58 27.25 9.18
C LYS A 55 5.99 28.26 8.20
N GLU A 56 6.80 29.19 7.71
CA GLU A 56 6.37 30.18 6.70
C GLU A 56 5.97 29.52 5.39
N MET A 57 6.83 28.64 4.87
CA MET A 57 6.58 27.86 3.65
C MET A 57 5.33 26.99 3.80
N TYR A 58 5.19 26.30 4.94
CA TYR A 58 4.11 25.37 5.21
C TYR A 58 2.77 26.07 5.30
N ILE A 59 2.65 27.13 6.10
CA ILE A 59 1.40 27.89 6.25
C ILE A 59 0.92 28.42 4.90
N LYS A 60 1.83 29.01 4.12
CA LYS A 60 1.49 29.54 2.79
C LYS A 60 1.02 28.44 1.85
N ASN A 61 1.84 27.43 1.63
CA ASN A 61 1.60 26.44 0.59
C ASN A 61 0.52 25.42 0.96
N HIS A 62 0.43 25.01 2.22
CA HIS A 62 -0.61 24.09 2.66
C HIS A 62 -1.99 24.76 2.62
N SER A 63 -2.09 26.05 2.96
CA SER A 63 -3.38 26.76 2.89
C SER A 63 -3.90 26.84 1.46
N GLU A 64 -3.02 27.10 0.48
CA GLU A 64 -3.34 27.07 -0.94
C GLU A 64 -3.83 25.68 -1.37
N TRP A 65 -3.04 24.64 -1.05
CA TRP A 65 -3.39 23.26 -1.38
C TRP A 65 -4.71 22.81 -0.72
N LEU A 66 -4.96 23.22 0.53
CA LEU A 66 -6.18 22.89 1.26
C LEU A 66 -7.41 23.54 0.64
N GLY A 67 -7.29 24.78 0.15
CA GLY A 67 -8.38 25.45 -0.57
C GLY A 67 -8.86 24.67 -1.79
N GLU A 68 -7.95 23.95 -2.46
CA GLU A 68 -8.25 23.13 -3.65
C GLU A 68 -8.71 21.69 -3.31
N ASN A 69 -8.46 21.20 -2.10
CA ASN A 69 -8.64 19.79 -1.73
C ASN A 69 -9.40 19.60 -0.40
N LEU A 70 -10.19 20.60 0.02
CA LEU A 70 -10.93 20.57 1.29
C LEU A 70 -11.95 19.42 1.32
N ASP A 71 -12.61 19.16 0.20
CA ASP A 71 -13.58 18.09 0.00
C ASP A 71 -12.98 16.69 0.27
N LYS A 72 -11.70 16.50 -0.06
CA LYS A 72 -11.00 15.22 0.08
C LYS A 72 -10.41 14.96 1.46
N GLN A 73 -10.48 15.91 2.40
CA GLN A 73 -9.78 15.79 3.68
C GLN A 73 -10.23 14.58 4.50
N ILE A 74 -11.52 14.24 4.44
CA ILE A 74 -12.06 13.08 5.15
C ILE A 74 -11.46 11.78 4.59
N ASP A 75 -11.36 11.66 3.27
CA ASP A 75 -10.80 10.47 2.64
C ASP A 75 -9.29 10.37 2.81
N ILE A 76 -8.59 11.50 2.73
CA ILE A 76 -7.15 11.58 3.03
C ILE A 76 -6.90 11.13 4.47
N TYR A 77 -7.71 11.59 5.42
CA TYR A 77 -7.63 11.15 6.81
C TYR A 77 -7.87 9.65 6.94
N ARG A 78 -8.95 9.13 6.33
CA ARG A 78 -9.27 7.69 6.34
C ARG A 78 -8.10 6.88 5.80
N LEU A 79 -7.58 7.22 4.62
CA LEU A 79 -6.49 6.51 3.95
C LEU A 79 -5.17 6.57 4.73
N ASN A 80 -4.78 7.73 5.27
CA ASN A 80 -3.56 7.83 6.09
C ASN A 80 -3.68 7.06 7.40
N SER A 81 -4.88 6.94 7.97
CA SER A 81 -5.12 6.16 9.20
C SER A 81 -5.08 4.64 8.97
N LEU A 82 -5.23 4.17 7.72
CA LEU A 82 -5.32 2.75 7.41
C LEU A 82 -4.05 2.00 7.78
N HIS A 83 -2.88 2.57 7.50
CA HIS A 83 -1.60 1.92 7.81
C HIS A 83 -1.49 1.58 9.30
N GLU A 84 -1.74 2.56 10.16
CA GLU A 84 -1.64 2.40 11.60
C GLU A 84 -2.70 1.43 12.14
N LYS A 85 -3.97 1.59 11.72
CA LYS A 85 -5.07 0.69 12.12
C LYS A 85 -4.75 -0.77 11.78
N ASP A 86 -4.29 -1.00 10.56
CA ASP A 86 -3.93 -2.32 10.07
C ASP A 86 -2.76 -2.94 10.86
N GLN A 87 -1.71 -2.17 11.13
CA GLN A 87 -0.56 -2.63 11.92
C GLN A 87 -0.91 -2.92 13.38
N ILE A 88 -1.72 -2.07 14.02
CA ILE A 88 -2.20 -2.30 15.39
C ILE A 88 -3.00 -3.61 15.45
N GLN A 89 -3.90 -3.83 14.51
CA GLN A 89 -4.71 -5.06 14.45
C GLN A 89 -3.84 -6.30 14.20
N ARG A 90 -2.90 -6.23 13.25
CA ARG A 90 -1.94 -7.31 12.97
C ARG A 90 -1.14 -7.67 14.23
N ASN A 91 -0.64 -6.67 14.95
CA ASN A 91 0.11 -6.86 16.18
C ASN A 91 -0.75 -7.52 17.27
N PHE A 92 -1.99 -7.05 17.44
CA PHE A 92 -2.94 -7.63 18.38
C PHE A 92 -3.20 -9.13 18.09
N PHE A 93 -3.47 -9.50 16.84
CA PHE A 93 -3.64 -10.91 16.46
C PHE A 93 -2.36 -11.73 16.61
N SER A 94 -1.19 -11.14 16.36
CA SER A 94 0.09 -11.79 16.63
C SER A 94 0.28 -12.10 18.12
N MET A 95 -0.09 -11.16 19.00
CA MET A 95 -0.03 -11.37 20.46
C MET A 95 -0.97 -12.50 20.89
N ILE A 96 -2.21 -12.53 20.40
CA ILE A 96 -3.15 -13.61 20.72
C ILE A 96 -2.59 -14.95 20.27
N ARG A 97 -2.07 -15.07 19.04
CA ARG A 97 -1.49 -16.32 18.53
C ARG A 97 -0.25 -16.78 19.30
N SER A 98 0.40 -15.89 20.05
CA SER A 98 1.56 -16.23 20.88
C SER A 98 1.18 -16.81 22.26
N VAL A 99 -0.11 -16.80 22.61
CA VAL A 99 -0.60 -17.40 23.86
C VAL A 99 -0.39 -18.92 23.79
N LYS A 100 0.25 -19.46 24.84
CA LYS A 100 0.46 -20.90 24.99
C LYS A 100 -0.90 -21.60 25.19
N ASP A 101 -1.01 -22.82 24.68
CA ASP A 101 -2.16 -23.72 24.88
C ASP A 101 -3.46 -23.36 24.15
N LEU A 102 -3.39 -22.61 23.04
CA LEU A 102 -4.52 -22.47 22.12
C LEU A 102 -4.79 -23.77 21.37
N THR A 103 -6.04 -24.19 21.34
CA THR A 103 -6.50 -25.33 20.52
C THR A 103 -6.58 -24.97 19.04
N ASP A 104 -6.54 -25.97 18.16
CA ASP A 104 -6.68 -25.76 16.70
C ASP A 104 -7.98 -25.05 16.31
N ASN A 105 -9.08 -25.34 17.01
CA ASN A 105 -10.37 -24.67 16.77
C ASN A 105 -10.30 -23.18 17.14
N GLN A 106 -9.68 -22.84 18.27
CA GLN A 106 -9.47 -21.44 18.65
C GLN A 106 -8.55 -20.73 17.66
N LEU A 107 -7.47 -21.37 17.19
CA LEU A 107 -6.59 -20.81 16.17
C LEU A 107 -7.31 -20.57 14.85
N LYS A 108 -8.28 -21.41 14.49
CA LYS A 108 -9.12 -21.24 13.29
C LYS A 108 -10.08 -20.06 13.46
N GLU A 109 -10.71 -19.92 14.62
CA GLU A 109 -11.58 -18.77 14.93
C GLU A 109 -10.80 -17.45 14.93
N ILE A 110 -9.61 -17.43 15.54
CA ILE A 110 -8.71 -16.26 15.54
C ILE A 110 -8.36 -15.85 14.10
N ARG A 111 -8.01 -16.82 13.24
CA ARG A 111 -7.76 -16.54 11.81
C ARG A 111 -8.98 -15.99 11.10
N ALA A 112 -10.18 -16.53 11.35
CA ALA A 112 -11.40 -16.00 10.75
C ALA A 112 -11.65 -14.53 11.15
N LEU A 113 -11.45 -14.19 12.43
CA LEU A 113 -11.57 -12.83 12.95
C LEU A 113 -10.51 -11.88 12.38
N GLU A 114 -9.27 -12.36 12.21
CA GLU A 114 -8.19 -11.60 11.54
C GLU A 114 -8.59 -11.25 10.10
N GLY A 115 -9.12 -12.21 9.35
CA GLY A 115 -9.63 -11.98 7.99
C GLY A 115 -10.75 -10.93 7.92
N VAL A 116 -11.73 -10.98 8.83
CA VAL A 116 -12.78 -9.94 8.92
C VAL A 116 -12.19 -8.56 9.18
N THR A 117 -11.20 -8.50 10.06
CA THR A 117 -10.54 -7.24 10.44
C THR A 117 -9.80 -6.61 9.26
N PHE A 118 -9.01 -7.41 8.52
CA PHE A 118 -8.36 -6.93 7.29
C PHE A 118 -9.38 -6.54 6.22
N ASN A 119 -10.50 -7.27 6.10
CA ASN A 119 -11.55 -6.93 5.16
C ASN A 119 -12.18 -5.55 5.45
N ASN A 120 -12.37 -5.17 6.71
CA ASN A 120 -12.93 -3.85 7.06
C ASN A 120 -12.00 -2.69 6.63
N ASN A 121 -10.68 -2.86 6.81
CA ASN A 121 -9.71 -1.86 6.33
C ASN A 121 -9.69 -1.81 4.79
N PHE A 122 -9.77 -2.98 4.16
CA PHE A 122 -9.83 -3.10 2.71
C PHE A 122 -11.09 -2.45 2.12
N GLU A 123 -12.25 -2.62 2.76
CA GLU A 123 -13.50 -1.98 2.34
C GLU A 123 -13.39 -0.45 2.38
N THR A 124 -12.75 0.12 3.41
CA THR A 124 -12.48 1.56 3.47
C THR A 124 -11.66 2.04 2.27
N LEU A 125 -10.61 1.30 1.88
CA LEU A 125 -9.82 1.61 0.69
C LEU A 125 -10.69 1.53 -0.59
N ILE A 126 -11.52 0.49 -0.70
CA ILE A 126 -12.36 0.27 -1.88
C ILE A 126 -13.47 1.32 -2.00
N ASP A 127 -14.04 1.78 -0.89
CA ASP A 127 -15.07 2.83 -0.90
C ASP A 127 -14.50 4.14 -1.41
N VAL A 128 -13.34 4.58 -0.92
CA VAL A 128 -12.64 5.77 -1.44
C VAL A 128 -12.26 5.57 -2.92
N THR A 129 -11.77 4.37 -3.27
CA THR A 129 -11.42 4.04 -4.67
C THR A 129 -12.60 4.18 -5.63
N LYS A 130 -13.80 3.76 -5.20
CA LYS A 130 -15.04 3.90 -5.97
C LYS A 130 -15.46 5.37 -6.08
N GLU A 131 -15.42 6.10 -4.97
CA GLU A 131 -15.79 7.52 -4.91
C GLU A 131 -14.97 8.35 -5.90
N ILE A 132 -13.65 8.14 -5.94
CA ILE A 132 -12.75 8.86 -6.83
C ILE A 132 -12.62 8.21 -8.21
N ASN A 133 -13.27 7.07 -8.41
CA ASN A 133 -13.23 6.24 -9.61
C ASN A 133 -11.78 5.95 -10.07
N ASN A 134 -10.85 5.75 -9.14
CA ASN A 134 -9.47 5.35 -9.43
C ASN A 134 -8.83 4.82 -8.15
N LEU A 135 -7.74 4.04 -8.27
CA LEU A 135 -6.96 3.68 -7.10
C LEU A 135 -6.29 4.95 -6.54
N PRO A 136 -6.39 5.26 -5.22
CA PRO A 136 -5.87 6.49 -4.66
C PRO A 136 -4.33 6.47 -4.55
N LYS A 137 -3.62 6.64 -5.66
CA LYS A 137 -2.16 6.69 -5.69
C LYS A 137 -1.72 8.15 -5.85
N GLY A 138 -0.45 8.45 -5.55
CA GLY A 138 0.04 9.84 -5.50
C GLY A 138 -0.05 10.66 -6.80
N ASN A 139 -0.32 10.02 -7.94
CA ASN A 139 -0.60 10.70 -9.21
C ASN A 139 -2.10 10.95 -9.45
N SER A 140 -2.97 10.15 -8.84
CA SER A 140 -4.42 10.15 -9.06
C SER A 140 -5.20 10.74 -7.90
N PHE A 141 -4.55 10.96 -6.76
CA PHE A 141 -5.11 11.47 -5.53
C PHE A 141 -4.08 12.32 -4.78
N ALA A 142 -4.53 13.10 -3.81
CA ALA A 142 -3.69 13.85 -2.87
C ALA A 142 -2.53 13.03 -2.28
N LEU A 143 -1.56 13.69 -1.62
CA LEU A 143 -0.50 12.97 -0.91
C LEU A 143 -1.10 12.11 0.19
N ILE A 144 -0.80 10.82 0.11
CA ILE A 144 -0.96 9.88 1.21
C ILE A 144 0.44 9.70 1.78
N GLN A 145 0.71 10.31 2.93
CA GLN A 145 2.03 10.22 3.59
C GLN A 145 2.25 8.83 4.16
N ASN A 146 1.19 8.23 4.71
CA ASN A 146 1.18 6.88 5.25
C ASN A 146 0.44 5.96 4.29
N GLY A 147 1.18 5.38 3.34
CA GLY A 147 0.59 4.56 2.27
C GLY A 147 -0.22 3.37 2.79
N PHE A 148 -1.37 3.11 2.16
CA PHE A 148 -2.26 1.98 2.49
C PHE A 148 -1.84 0.64 1.88
N GLY A 149 -0.67 0.55 1.24
CA GLY A 149 -0.23 -0.67 0.55
C GLY A 149 -0.16 -1.90 1.46
N ILE A 150 -0.04 -1.67 2.78
CA ILE A 150 -0.09 -2.73 3.79
C ILE A 150 -1.47 -3.41 3.89
N VAL A 151 -2.55 -2.64 3.67
CA VAL A 151 -3.92 -3.18 3.65
C VAL A 151 -4.12 -4.09 2.45
N GLU A 152 -3.66 -3.65 1.27
CA GLU A 152 -3.66 -4.47 0.05
C GLU A 152 -2.85 -5.75 0.26
N LEU A 153 -1.69 -5.65 0.92
CA LEU A 153 -0.87 -6.80 1.25
C LEU A 153 -1.65 -7.76 2.15
N HIS A 154 -2.06 -7.33 3.35
CA HIS A 154 -2.65 -8.23 4.34
C HIS A 154 -3.93 -8.92 3.90
N ILE A 155 -4.79 -8.23 3.13
CA ILE A 155 -6.00 -8.86 2.59
C ILE A 155 -5.66 -9.96 1.56
N MET A 156 -4.58 -9.77 0.78
CA MET A 156 -4.07 -10.81 -0.14
C MET A 156 -3.31 -11.93 0.60
N GLN A 157 -2.61 -11.60 1.69
CA GLN A 157 -1.89 -12.58 2.53
C GLN A 157 -2.78 -13.51 3.35
N HIS A 158 -4.10 -13.28 3.37
CA HIS A 158 -5.01 -14.03 4.20
C HIS A 158 -5.88 -14.99 3.37
N GLU A 159 -5.82 -16.29 3.70
CA GLU A 159 -6.38 -17.38 2.88
C GLU A 159 -7.89 -17.24 2.63
N ASN A 160 -8.64 -16.79 3.63
CA ASN A 160 -10.09 -16.66 3.55
C ASN A 160 -10.55 -15.44 2.72
N THR A 161 -9.65 -14.50 2.43
CA THR A 161 -10.00 -13.23 1.77
C THR A 161 -9.34 -13.04 0.42
N PHE A 162 -8.23 -13.74 0.16
CA PHE A 162 -7.42 -13.59 -1.05
C PHE A 162 -8.25 -13.61 -2.35
N GLU A 163 -9.07 -14.66 -2.56
CA GLU A 163 -9.80 -14.85 -3.81
C GLU A 163 -10.75 -13.68 -4.10
N LYS A 164 -11.48 -13.23 -3.09
CA LYS A 164 -12.38 -12.07 -3.21
C LYS A 164 -11.58 -10.77 -3.40
N ALA A 165 -10.48 -10.62 -2.68
CA ALA A 165 -9.69 -9.40 -2.69
C ALA A 165 -9.05 -9.11 -4.05
N TRP A 166 -8.38 -10.10 -4.66
CA TRP A 166 -7.73 -9.88 -5.96
C TRP A 166 -8.77 -9.61 -7.06
N GLN A 167 -9.93 -10.26 -7.02
CA GLN A 167 -11.02 -10.02 -7.97
C GLN A 167 -11.56 -8.59 -7.86
N ILE A 168 -11.68 -8.06 -6.63
CA ILE A 168 -12.10 -6.67 -6.39
C ILE A 168 -11.00 -5.69 -6.83
N LEU A 169 -9.73 -5.99 -6.56
CA LEU A 169 -8.60 -5.12 -6.89
C LEU A 169 -8.29 -5.08 -8.38
N TYR A 170 -8.46 -6.18 -9.11
CA TYR A 170 -8.02 -6.30 -10.50
C TYR A 170 -8.54 -5.17 -11.42
N PRO A 171 -9.84 -4.81 -11.44
CA PRO A 171 -10.32 -3.71 -12.26
C PRO A 171 -9.62 -2.37 -11.96
N TRP A 172 -9.33 -2.11 -10.68
CA TRP A 172 -8.65 -0.90 -10.24
C TRP A 172 -7.16 -0.93 -10.57
N TYR A 173 -6.51 -2.08 -10.41
CA TYR A 173 -5.11 -2.28 -10.81
C TYR A 173 -4.94 -2.11 -12.31
N LYS A 174 -5.79 -2.73 -13.13
CA LYS A 174 -5.80 -2.52 -14.57
C LYS A 174 -5.92 -1.04 -14.92
N LYS A 175 -6.90 -0.34 -14.34
CA LYS A 175 -7.12 1.08 -14.60
C LYS A 175 -5.91 1.94 -14.22
N ALA A 176 -5.34 1.72 -13.05
CA ALA A 176 -4.16 2.44 -12.57
C ALA A 176 -2.90 2.10 -13.40
N TYR A 177 -2.73 0.85 -13.80
CA TYR A 177 -1.61 0.38 -14.60
C TYR A 177 -1.60 1.00 -16.00
N LEU A 178 -2.75 1.01 -16.68
CA LEU A 178 -2.90 1.63 -18.00
C LEU A 178 -2.67 3.15 -17.97
N LYS A 179 -2.86 3.79 -16.81
CA LYS A 179 -2.52 5.20 -16.57
C LYS A 179 -1.07 5.44 -16.13
N LYS A 180 -0.28 4.38 -15.95
CA LYS A 180 1.10 4.42 -15.41
C LYS A 180 1.19 4.90 -13.95
N ASP A 181 0.12 4.74 -13.18
CA ASP A 181 0.09 5.06 -11.74
C ASP A 181 0.69 3.92 -10.88
N ILE A 182 0.67 2.69 -11.40
CA ILE A 182 1.30 1.53 -10.79
C ILE A 182 2.08 0.72 -11.83
N SER A 183 3.01 -0.12 -11.39
CA SER A 183 3.77 -1.03 -12.25
C SER A 183 3.19 -2.44 -12.26
N SER A 184 3.73 -3.31 -13.14
CA SER A 184 3.37 -4.73 -13.22
C SER A 184 3.61 -5.51 -11.92
N ARG A 185 4.37 -4.95 -10.96
CA ARG A 185 4.61 -5.55 -9.64
C ARG A 185 3.33 -5.94 -8.92
N TYR A 186 2.27 -5.12 -8.98
CA TYR A 186 1.01 -5.40 -8.29
C TYR A 186 0.31 -6.68 -8.80
N PHE A 187 0.47 -6.99 -10.08
CA PHE A 187 -0.07 -8.22 -10.67
C PHE A 187 0.81 -9.44 -10.35
N ARG A 188 2.13 -9.24 -10.28
CA ARG A 188 3.05 -10.28 -9.79
C ARG A 188 2.81 -10.60 -8.32
N ASP A 189 2.42 -9.63 -7.50
CA ASP A 189 2.05 -9.87 -6.10
C ASP A 189 0.80 -10.77 -6.03
N ILE A 190 -0.19 -10.61 -6.94
CA ILE A 190 -1.32 -11.55 -7.06
C ILE A 190 -0.83 -12.96 -7.42
N ASP A 191 0.06 -13.09 -8.41
CA ASP A 191 0.65 -14.39 -8.79
C ASP A 191 1.38 -15.05 -7.61
N SER A 192 2.10 -14.26 -6.81
CA SER A 192 2.85 -14.72 -5.62
C SER A 192 1.93 -15.33 -4.56
N TRP A 193 0.84 -14.64 -4.22
CA TRP A 193 -0.14 -15.16 -3.26
C TRP A 193 -0.93 -16.33 -3.83
N MET A 194 -1.28 -16.29 -5.12
CA MET A 194 -1.95 -17.41 -5.78
C MET A 194 -1.10 -18.67 -5.71
N TYR A 195 0.19 -18.56 -6.03
CA TYR A 195 1.13 -19.68 -5.95
C TYR A 195 1.20 -20.24 -4.53
N LYS A 196 1.31 -19.36 -3.52
CA LYS A 196 1.33 -19.78 -2.12
C LYS A 196 0.09 -20.59 -1.72
N TYR A 197 -1.09 -20.29 -2.24
CA TYR A 197 -2.33 -20.98 -1.85
C TYR A 197 -2.68 -22.21 -2.68
N ASN A 198 -2.36 -22.20 -3.98
CA ASN A 198 -2.82 -23.24 -4.89
C ASN A 198 -1.77 -23.72 -5.91
N GLY A 199 -0.53 -23.26 -5.80
CA GLY A 199 0.59 -23.67 -6.65
C GLY A 199 0.51 -23.16 -8.09
N LYS A 200 -0.37 -22.21 -8.40
CA LYS A 200 -0.58 -21.68 -9.75
C LYS A 200 -0.39 -20.16 -9.81
N GLN A 201 -0.35 -19.62 -11.01
CA GLN A 201 -0.32 -18.18 -11.26
C GLN A 201 -1.38 -17.76 -12.30
N LEU A 202 -1.72 -16.47 -12.32
CA LEU A 202 -2.77 -15.91 -13.16
C LEU A 202 -2.22 -15.07 -14.32
N PHE A 203 -1.20 -14.26 -14.07
CA PHE A 203 -0.67 -13.28 -15.02
C PHE A 203 0.60 -13.72 -15.73
N ASN A 204 1.18 -14.85 -15.35
CA ASN A 204 2.46 -15.35 -15.87
C ASN A 204 3.61 -14.37 -15.62
N LEU A 205 3.67 -13.79 -14.41
CA LEU A 205 4.69 -12.82 -14.03
C LEU A 205 5.63 -13.33 -12.93
N LEU A 206 5.28 -14.44 -12.28
CA LEU A 206 6.09 -15.06 -11.25
C LEU A 206 6.93 -16.17 -11.88
N LYS A 207 8.24 -16.12 -11.62
CA LYS A 207 9.16 -17.18 -11.99
C LYS A 207 9.44 -18.06 -10.79
N ILE A 208 9.63 -19.37 -11.01
CA ILE A 208 9.94 -20.28 -9.92
C ILE A 208 11.25 -19.90 -9.19
N GLU A 209 12.20 -19.33 -9.94
CA GLU A 209 13.47 -18.83 -9.41
C GLU A 209 13.29 -17.71 -8.36
N ASP A 210 12.20 -16.94 -8.46
CA ASP A 210 11.87 -15.84 -7.55
C ASP A 210 11.10 -16.30 -6.30
N VAL A 211 10.68 -17.57 -6.26
CA VAL A 211 9.90 -18.14 -5.16
C VAL A 211 10.85 -18.76 -4.12
N PRO A 212 10.72 -18.42 -2.83
CA PRO A 212 11.49 -19.07 -1.78
C PRO A 212 11.28 -20.59 -1.78
N GLU A 213 12.35 -21.37 -1.63
CA GLU A 213 12.28 -22.85 -1.58
C GLU A 213 11.27 -23.35 -0.54
N SER A 214 11.10 -22.63 0.57
CA SER A 214 10.14 -22.96 1.62
C SER A 214 8.67 -22.89 1.20
N TRP A 215 8.38 -22.27 0.05
CA TRP A 215 7.04 -22.19 -0.55
C TRP A 215 6.85 -23.16 -1.72
N HIS A 216 7.90 -23.87 -2.14
CA HIS A 216 7.81 -24.81 -3.25
C HIS A 216 6.95 -25.99 -2.83
N ASN A 217 5.87 -26.23 -3.56
CA ASN A 217 5.05 -27.43 -3.35
C ASN A 217 5.81 -28.71 -3.79
N ASN A 218 6.71 -28.57 -4.75
CA ASN A 218 7.63 -29.61 -5.20
C ASN A 218 8.98 -28.98 -5.58
N ILE A 219 10.08 -29.54 -5.06
CA ILE A 219 11.44 -29.02 -5.25
C ILE A 219 11.93 -29.15 -6.70
N ASP A 220 11.28 -30.03 -7.48
CA ASP A 220 11.59 -30.26 -8.89
C ASP A 220 10.77 -29.37 -9.84
N ASP A 221 9.90 -28.50 -9.33
CA ASP A 221 9.12 -27.59 -10.15
C ASP A 221 10.05 -26.67 -10.94
N LYS A 222 9.99 -26.75 -12.27
CA LYS A 222 10.77 -25.89 -13.17
C LYS A 222 9.99 -24.67 -13.65
N GLU A 223 8.67 -24.73 -13.55
CA GLU A 223 7.75 -23.70 -14.03
C GLU A 223 6.52 -23.65 -13.12
N ILE A 224 5.89 -22.49 -13.06
CA ILE A 224 4.66 -22.31 -12.28
C ILE A 224 3.46 -22.41 -13.23
N PRO A 225 2.56 -23.40 -13.05
CA PRO A 225 1.43 -23.61 -13.94
C PRO A 225 0.43 -22.44 -13.90
N LEU A 226 -0.21 -22.18 -15.03
CA LEU A 226 -1.30 -21.20 -15.13
C LEU A 226 -2.59 -21.77 -14.53
N VAL A 227 -3.39 -20.90 -13.91
CA VAL A 227 -4.76 -21.25 -13.50
C VAL A 227 -5.61 -21.67 -14.70
N ASP A 228 -5.57 -20.85 -15.76
CA ASP A 228 -6.30 -21.05 -17.00
C ASP A 228 -5.57 -20.26 -18.11
N PRO A 229 -4.95 -20.94 -19.09
CA PRO A 229 -4.20 -20.28 -20.16
C PRO A 229 -5.03 -19.27 -20.98
N GLU A 230 -6.31 -19.54 -21.25
CA GLU A 230 -7.19 -18.65 -22.02
C GLU A 230 -7.63 -17.44 -21.19
N LYS A 231 -7.87 -17.63 -19.89
CA LYS A 231 -8.08 -16.51 -18.97
C LYS A 231 -6.83 -15.65 -18.87
N THR A 232 -5.65 -16.24 -18.68
CA THR A 232 -4.37 -15.52 -18.61
C THR A 232 -4.14 -14.70 -19.87
N LYS A 233 -4.31 -15.29 -21.05
CA LYS A 233 -4.18 -14.59 -22.34
C LYS A 233 -5.08 -13.36 -22.42
N ARG A 234 -6.37 -13.49 -22.08
CA ARG A 234 -7.32 -12.36 -22.08
C ARG A 234 -6.88 -11.24 -21.14
N LEU A 235 -6.49 -11.58 -19.91
CA LEU A 235 -6.04 -10.58 -18.93
C LEU A 235 -4.76 -9.86 -19.38
N ARG A 236 -3.82 -10.58 -20.00
CA ARG A 236 -2.57 -10.00 -20.52
C ARG A 236 -2.82 -9.08 -21.72
N GLN A 237 -3.74 -9.44 -22.61
CA GLN A 237 -4.22 -8.58 -23.70
C GLN A 237 -4.88 -7.30 -23.17
N GLU A 238 -5.72 -7.42 -22.14
CA GLU A 238 -6.34 -6.27 -21.48
C GLU A 238 -5.33 -5.27 -20.89
N LEU A 239 -4.13 -5.74 -20.55
CA LEU A 239 -3.03 -4.96 -19.99
C LEU A 239 -2.01 -4.50 -21.05
N GLY A 240 -2.19 -4.90 -22.31
CA GLY A 240 -1.28 -4.57 -23.41
C GLY A 240 0.10 -5.23 -23.28
N TRP A 241 0.17 -6.40 -22.64
CA TRP A 241 1.40 -7.20 -22.57
C TRP A 241 1.57 -8.17 -23.74
N GLU A 242 0.49 -8.40 -24.49
CA GLU A 242 0.39 -9.30 -25.65
C GLU A 242 -0.56 -8.72 -26.70
#